data_AF-A0A9D4DAE7-F1
#
_entry.id   AF-A0A9D4DAE7-F1
#
_cell.length_a   1.000
_cell.length_b   1.000
_cell.length_c   1.000
_cell.angle_alpha   90.00
_cell.angle_beta   90.00
_cell.angle_gamma   90.00
#
_symmetry.space_group_name_H-M   'P 1'
#
loop_
_entity.id
_entity.type
_entity.pdbx_description
1 polymer ?
#
loop_
_entity_poly.entity_id
_entity_poly.type
_entity_poly.pdbx_seq_one_letter_code
_entity_poly.pdbx_strand_id
1 'polypeptide(L)'
;MTKVAHHKLCHLFRNAHYVAKLGRPYSDMGFFILVAAKAYDVGKTYLTDKACQQFVSAIAEDCRLKQDVTSFNHARFISLIQDGSTDCSSQEAEIVYTCSLCISRKIE
;
A
#
# COMPACT_ATOMS: atom_id res chain seq x y z
N MET A 1 -2.14 -3.84 23.01
CA MET A 1 -3.12 -4.42 22.06
C MET A 1 -3.30 -5.90 22.37
N THR A 2 -4.52 -6.42 22.40
CA THR A 2 -4.75 -7.85 22.68
C THR A 2 -4.30 -8.71 21.49
N LYS A 3 -3.84 -9.95 21.74
CA LYS A 3 -3.42 -10.88 20.66
C LYS A 3 -4.50 -11.07 19.59
N VAL A 4 -5.76 -11.12 20.02
CA VAL A 4 -6.92 -11.21 19.14
C VAL A 4 -7.04 -9.98 18.26
N ALA A 5 -7.03 -8.77 18.83
CA ALA A 5 -7.11 -7.52 18.06
C ALA A 5 -5.96 -7.38 17.05
N HIS A 6 -4.75 -7.80 17.41
CA HIS A 6 -3.61 -7.84 16.50
C HIS A 6 -3.82 -8.78 15.33
N HIS A 7 -4.25 -10.01 15.60
CA HIS A 7 -4.56 -10.96 14.55
C HIS A 7 -5.64 -10.41 13.60
N LYS A 8 -6.65 -9.72 14.15
CA LYS A 8 -7.70 -9.07 13.34
C LYS A 8 -7.14 -8.06 12.36
N LEU A 9 -6.31 -7.17 12.88
CA LEU A 9 -5.70 -6.10 12.10
C LEU A 9 -4.78 -6.65 11.00
N CYS A 10 -4.02 -7.72 11.28
CA CYS A 10 -3.15 -8.34 10.28
C CYS A 10 -3.93 -8.92 9.09
N HIS A 11 -5.10 -9.51 9.32
CA HIS A 11 -5.95 -10.02 8.24
C HIS A 11 -6.53 -8.89 7.39
N LEU A 12 -7.06 -7.85 8.04
CA LEU A 12 -7.53 -6.65 7.35
C LEU A 12 -6.43 -6.04 6.49
N PHE A 13 -5.23 -5.89 7.06
CA PHE A 13 -4.07 -5.36 6.34
C PHE A 13 -3.74 -6.19 5.10
N ARG A 14 -3.66 -7.52 5.22
CA ARG A 14 -3.32 -8.41 4.10
C ARG A 14 -4.33 -8.32 2.97
N ASN A 15 -5.62 -8.28 3.29
CA ASN A 15 -6.68 -8.19 2.30
C ASN A 15 -6.66 -6.82 1.59
N ALA A 16 -6.57 -5.73 2.36
CA ALA A 16 -6.52 -4.38 1.79
C ALA A 16 -5.27 -4.17 0.93
N HIS A 17 -4.12 -4.67 1.40
CA HIS A 17 -2.88 -4.66 0.63
C HIS A 17 -2.99 -5.49 -0.65
N TYR A 18 -3.66 -6.65 -0.62
CA TYR A 18 -3.88 -7.47 -1.81
C TYR A 18 -4.76 -6.77 -2.85
N VAL A 19 -5.85 -6.13 -2.42
CA VAL A 19 -6.72 -5.31 -3.27
C VAL A 19 -5.90 -4.21 -3.95
N ALA A 20 -5.12 -3.46 -3.18
CA ALA A 20 -4.28 -2.38 -3.69
C ALA A 20 -3.18 -2.89 -4.65
N LYS A 21 -2.46 -3.95 -4.27
CA LYS A 21 -1.35 -4.52 -5.05
C LYS A 21 -1.77 -5.02 -6.42
N LEU A 22 -3.00 -5.52 -6.55
CA LEU A 22 -3.54 -6.00 -7.82
C LEU A 22 -4.33 -4.93 -8.59
N GLY A 23 -4.45 -3.70 -8.07
CA GLY A 23 -5.26 -2.66 -8.69
C GLY A 23 -6.75 -3.01 -8.75
N ARG A 24 -7.26 -3.81 -7.79
CA ARG A 24 -8.67 -4.18 -7.74
C ARG A 24 -9.53 -3.05 -7.18
N PRO A 25 -10.82 -2.97 -7.56
CA PRO A 25 -11.77 -2.05 -6.93
C PRO A 25 -11.82 -2.25 -5.41
N TYR A 26 -11.94 -1.17 -4.65
CA TYR A 26 -12.05 -1.25 -3.19
C TYR A 26 -13.31 -1.99 -2.71
N SER A 27 -14.34 -2.08 -3.54
CA SER A 27 -15.53 -2.89 -3.31
C SER A 27 -15.24 -4.40 -3.22
N ASP A 28 -14.14 -4.88 -3.80
CA ASP A 28 -13.73 -6.29 -3.70
C ASP A 28 -13.33 -6.68 -2.26
N MET A 29 -13.07 -5.70 -1.38
CA MET A 29 -12.67 -5.95 0.01
C MET A 29 -13.70 -6.80 0.77
N GLY A 30 -15.00 -6.59 0.50
CA GLY A 30 -16.08 -7.38 1.10
C GLY A 30 -16.00 -8.87 0.76
N PHE A 31 -15.65 -9.20 -0.49
CA PHE A 31 -15.48 -10.58 -0.94
C PHE A 31 -14.29 -11.26 -0.24
N PHE A 32 -13.15 -10.59 -0.16
CA PHE A 32 -11.96 -11.15 0.50
C PHE A 32 -12.15 -11.32 2.01
N ILE A 33 -12.85 -10.39 2.67
CA ILE A 33 -13.21 -10.55 4.07
C ILE A 33 -14.21 -11.70 4.24
N LEU A 34 -15.18 -11.91 3.34
CA LEU A 34 -16.12 -13.03 3.43
C LEU A 34 -15.42 -14.40 3.35
N VAL A 35 -14.42 -14.51 2.48
CA VAL A 35 -13.57 -15.72 2.38
C VAL A 35 -12.78 -15.94 3.69
N ALA A 36 -12.25 -14.87 4.30
CA ALA A 36 -11.55 -14.94 5.58
C ALA A 36 -12.48 -15.16 6.79
N ALA A 37 -13.72 -14.66 6.74
CA ALA A 37 -14.69 -14.68 7.83
C ALA A 37 -15.26 -16.08 8.12
N LYS A 38 -15.10 -17.03 7.18
CA LYS A 38 -15.33 -18.46 7.46
C LYS A 38 -14.43 -19.00 8.59
N ALA A 39 -13.34 -18.30 8.93
CA ALA A 39 -12.43 -18.69 10.01
C ALA A 39 -12.59 -17.87 11.31
N TYR A 40 -12.98 -16.58 11.27
CA TYR A 40 -13.21 -15.76 12.47
C TYR A 40 -13.90 -14.39 12.16
N ASP A 41 -14.57 -13.76 13.14
CA ASP A 41 -15.26 -12.46 12.98
C ASP A 41 -14.30 -11.25 12.91
N VAL A 42 -14.09 -10.75 11.68
CA VAL A 42 -13.18 -9.65 11.35
C VAL A 42 -13.73 -8.26 11.67
N GLY A 43 -15.02 -8.15 12.00
CA GLY A 43 -15.68 -6.86 12.18
C GLY A 43 -15.93 -6.13 10.86
N LYS A 44 -16.65 -5.00 10.92
CA LYS A 44 -17.18 -4.31 9.73
C LYS A 44 -16.47 -3.01 9.33
N THR A 45 -15.45 -2.61 10.10
CA THR A 45 -14.87 -1.26 10.08
C THR A 45 -14.30 -0.84 8.71
N TYR A 46 -13.77 -1.77 7.92
CA TYR A 46 -13.15 -1.48 6.62
C TYR A 46 -13.84 -2.18 5.44
N LEU A 47 -15.10 -2.60 5.62
CA LEU A 47 -15.87 -3.26 4.56
C LEU A 47 -16.36 -2.30 3.48
N THR A 48 -16.49 -1.02 3.79
CA THR A 48 -16.93 -0.02 2.81
C THR A 48 -15.77 0.42 1.94
N ASP A 49 -16.05 0.70 0.67
CA ASP A 49 -15.06 1.15 -0.31
C ASP A 49 -14.24 2.33 0.21
N LYS A 50 -14.92 3.32 0.83
CA LYS A 50 -14.29 4.51 1.40
C LYS A 50 -13.37 4.18 2.58
N ALA A 51 -13.79 3.27 3.47
CA ALA A 51 -12.97 2.88 4.61
C ALA A 51 -11.77 2.04 4.16
N CYS A 52 -11.96 1.15 3.18
CA CYS A 52 -10.85 0.41 2.57
C CYS A 52 -9.85 1.34 1.89
N GLN A 53 -10.33 2.33 1.12
CA GLN A 53 -9.49 3.35 0.51
C GLN A 53 -8.67 4.10 1.56
N GLN A 54 -9.31 4.61 2.62
CA GLN A 54 -8.62 5.31 3.71
C GLN A 54 -7.56 4.43 4.38
N PHE A 55 -7.86 3.14 4.55
CA PHE A 55 -6.92 2.21 5.15
C PHE A 55 -5.72 1.94 4.24
N VAL A 56 -5.94 1.73 2.94
CA VAL A 56 -4.87 1.60 1.94
C VAL A 56 -4.02 2.87 1.87
N SER A 57 -4.62 4.06 1.91
CA SER A 57 -3.89 5.34 1.96
C SER A 57 -2.99 5.43 3.19
N ALA A 58 -3.48 5.02 4.36
CA ALA A 58 -2.67 5.02 5.58
C ALA A 58 -1.50 4.02 5.51
N ILE A 59 -1.72 2.84 4.90
CA ILE A 59 -0.66 1.86 4.65
C ILE A 59 0.39 2.45 3.69
N ALA A 60 -0.03 3.09 2.60
CA ALA A 60 0.87 3.71 1.64
C ALA A 60 1.70 4.83 2.28
N GLU A 61 1.10 5.64 3.14
CA GLU A 61 1.82 6.69 3.86
C GLU A 61 2.88 6.13 4.83
N ASP A 62 2.55 5.09 5.59
CA ASP A 62 3.53 4.41 6.45
C ASP A 62 4.69 3.80 5.64
N CYS A 63 4.40 3.21 4.47
CA CYS A 63 5.43 2.72 3.56
C CYS A 63 6.31 3.85 3.03
N ARG A 64 5.72 4.99 2.64
CA ARG A 64 6.44 6.18 2.16
C ARG A 64 7.38 6.71 3.24
N LEU A 65 6.89 6.91 4.45
CA LEU A 65 7.70 7.39 5.58
C LEU A 65 8.88 6.46 5.88
N LYS A 66 8.67 5.15 5.84
CA LYS A 66 9.76 4.17 6.01
C LYS A 66 10.78 4.26 4.89
N GLN A 67 10.33 4.40 3.64
CA GLN A 67 11.21 4.52 2.48
C GLN A 67 12.02 5.82 2.49
N ASP A 68 11.43 6.92 2.96
CA ASP A 68 12.12 8.20 3.13
C ASP A 68 13.29 8.07 4.12
N VAL A 69 13.04 7.44 5.27
CA VAL A 69 14.06 7.22 6.31
C VAL A 69 15.15 6.25 5.86
N THR A 70 14.80 5.14 5.20
CA THR A 70 15.80 4.12 4.86
C THR A 70 16.59 4.42 3.60
N SER A 71 15.96 5.07 2.62
CA SER A 71 16.48 5.14 1.26
C SER A 71 16.71 6.57 0.81
N PHE A 72 15.69 7.41 0.74
CA PHE A 72 15.81 8.74 0.12
C PHE A 72 16.72 9.69 0.91
N ASN A 73 16.64 9.70 2.25
CA ASN A 73 17.48 10.57 3.08
C ASN A 73 18.97 10.20 3.07
N HIS A 74 19.31 8.97 2.67
CA HIS A 74 20.68 8.47 2.65
C HIS A 74 21.24 8.23 1.24
N ALA A 75 20.39 8.37 0.22
CA ALA A 75 20.79 8.19 -1.17
C ALA A 75 21.71 9.33 -1.61
N ARG A 76 22.89 8.99 -2.11
CA ARG A 76 23.80 9.98 -2.72
C ARG A 76 23.40 10.32 -4.16
N PHE A 77 22.71 9.40 -4.81
CA PHE A 77 22.26 9.52 -6.19
C PHE A 77 20.83 8.99 -6.30
N ILE A 78 20.00 9.74 -7.00
CA ILE A 78 18.61 9.37 -7.32
C ILE A 78 18.47 9.46 -8.83
N SER A 79 17.97 8.40 -9.44
CA SER A 79 17.54 8.39 -10.84
C SER A 79 16.02 8.47 -10.87
N LEU A 80 15.50 9.29 -11.78
CA LEU A 80 14.08 9.48 -12.03
C LEU A 80 13.78 9.13 -13.48
N ILE A 81 12.79 8.27 -13.69
CA ILE A 81 12.27 7.94 -15.01
C ILE A 81 10.80 8.35 -15.01
N GLN A 82 10.42 9.18 -15.96
CA GLN A 82 9.05 9.64 -16.15
C GLN A 82 8.53 9.04 -17.45
N ASP A 83 7.38 8.38 -17.36
CA ASP A 83 6.66 7.83 -18.49
C ASP A 83 5.27 8.48 -18.57
N GLY A 84 4.98 9.09 -19.72
CA GLY A 84 3.74 9.84 -19.95
C GLY A 84 2.89 9.15 -21.00
N SER A 85 1.58 9.09 -20.78
CA SER A 85 0.61 8.53 -21.72
C SER A 85 -0.64 9.41 -21.74
N THR A 86 -1.22 9.60 -22.93
CA THR A 86 -2.50 10.28 -23.09
C THR A 86 -3.53 9.23 -23.48
N ASP A 87 -4.57 9.07 -22.66
CA ASP A 87 -5.65 8.15 -22.98
C ASP A 87 -6.65 8.75 -23.99
N CYS A 88 -7.52 7.93 -24.57
CA CYS A 88 -8.54 8.41 -25.52
C CYS A 88 -9.57 9.36 -24.90
N SER A 89 -9.58 9.52 -23.58
CA SER A 89 -10.42 10.49 -22.86
C SER A 89 -9.73 11.85 -22.67
N SER A 90 -8.55 12.04 -23.27
CA SER A 90 -7.70 13.23 -23.15
C SER A 90 -7.25 13.48 -21.71
N GLN A 91 -7.13 12.41 -20.91
CA GLN A 91 -6.53 12.48 -19.58
C GLN A 91 -5.05 12.10 -19.68
N GLU A 92 -4.19 13.05 -19.30
CA GLU A 92 -2.77 12.79 -19.16
C GLU A 92 -2.54 11.89 -17.95
N ALA A 93 -1.90 10.75 -18.18
CA ALA A 93 -1.46 9.81 -17.17
C ALA A 93 0.07 9.84 -17.13
N GLU A 94 0.63 10.15 -15.96
CA GLU A 94 2.08 10.21 -15.76
C GLU A 94 2.49 9.22 -14.67
N ILE A 95 3.50 8.40 -14.97
CA ILE A 95 4.10 7.48 -14.02
C ILE A 95 5.54 7.91 -13.77
N VAL A 96 5.87 8.16 -12.51
CA VAL A 96 7.22 8.53 -12.08
C VAL A 96 7.84 7.37 -11.30
N TYR A 97 8.89 6.78 -11.87
CA TYR A 97 9.71 5.77 -11.22
C TYR A 97 10.95 6.42 -10.62
N THR A 98 11.22 6.12 -9.35
CA THR A 98 12.42 6.60 -8.65
C THR A 98 13.28 5.43 -8.21
N CYS A 99 14.59 5.52 -8.52
CA CYS A 99 15.59 4.56 -8.07
C CYS A 99 16.63 5.30 -7.24
N SER A 100 16.85 4.85 -6.00
CA SER A 100 17.84 5.43 -5.10
C SER A 100 19.01 4.47 -4.91
N LEU A 101 20.24 4.97 -5.07
CA LEU A 101 21.44 4.20 -4.78
C LEU A 101 21.89 4.51 -3.35
N CYS A 102 21.56 3.60 -2.43
CA CYS A 102 22.04 3.64 -1.05
C CYS A 102 23.34 2.86 -0.95
N ILE A 103 24.47 3.56 -0.92
CA ILE A 103 25.76 2.94 -0.62
C ILE A 103 25.83 2.78 0.89
N SER A 104 25.47 1.60 1.40
CA SER A 104 25.73 1.24 2.79
C SER A 104 27.24 1.18 2.99
N ARG A 105 27.85 2.26 3.48
CA ARG A 105 29.21 2.19 4.02
C ARG A 105 29.13 1.29 5.25
N LYS A 106 29.68 0.07 5.16
CA LYS A 106 30.10 -0.64 6.37
C LYS A 106 31.10 0.28 7.07
N ILE A 107 30.71 0.79 8.22
CA ILE A 107 31.63 1.43 9.15
C ILE A 107 32.40 0.26 9.77
N GLU A 108 33.68 0.14 9.41
CA GLU A 108 34.65 -0.72 10.10
C GLU A 108 34.93 -0.18 11.51
#